data_AF-A0A173UFD6-F1
#
_entry.id   AF-A0A173UFD6-F1
#
_cell.length_a   1.000
_cell.length_b   1.000
_cell.length_c   1.000
_cell.angle_alpha   90.00
_cell.angle_beta   90.00
_cell.angle_gamma   90.00
#
_symmetry.space_group_name_H-M   'P 1'
#
loop_
_entity.id
_entity.type
_entity.pdbx_description
1 polymer ?
#
loop_
_entity_poly.entity_id
_entity_poly.type
_entity_poly.pdbx_seq_one_letter_code
_entity_poly.pdbx_strand_id
1 'polypeptide(L)'
;MEIGHFYYIDDQYFKDFPDPYLMQNKEKVNGQLHDRPCFYAFQDSNTQLFWMIPFSSQVSKFKGIYNKKMQKYHRCDTIVFGEVLGHEKAFLIQNMCPITEKYMKNEYLDSAANIPVRVDGRLEKELKDKAGKVLALQRKGAKLIFPDVFSIEQELL
;
A
#
# COMPACT_ATOMS: atom_id res chain seq x y z
N MET A 1 -6.50 14.32 4.21
CA MET A 1 -6.29 12.86 4.32
C MET A 1 -6.00 12.51 5.78
N GLU A 2 -6.48 11.36 6.25
CA GLU A 2 -6.22 10.88 7.62
C GLU A 2 -5.29 9.67 7.61
N ILE A 3 -4.15 9.78 8.30
CA ILE A 3 -3.19 8.69 8.42
C ILE A 3 -3.88 7.48 9.08
N GLY A 4 -3.65 6.28 8.54
CA GLY A 4 -4.25 5.04 9.03
C GLY A 4 -5.60 4.70 8.38
N HIS A 5 -6.11 5.54 7.48
CA HIS A 5 -7.29 5.27 6.66
C HIS A 5 -6.93 4.61 5.32
N PHE A 6 -7.95 4.17 4.60
CA PHE A 6 -7.82 3.62 3.26
C PHE A 6 -8.39 4.57 2.21
N TYR A 7 -7.71 4.68 1.07
CA TYR A 7 -8.13 5.54 -0.04
C TYR A 7 -7.96 4.83 -1.37
N TYR A 8 -8.77 5.24 -2.34
CA TYR A 8 -8.59 4.88 -3.74
C TYR A 8 -7.67 5.89 -4.43
N ILE A 9 -6.74 5.36 -5.22
CA ILE A 9 -5.85 6.15 -6.08
C ILE A 9 -6.54 6.30 -7.45
N ASP A 10 -6.52 7.52 -7.98
CA ASP A 10 -7.09 7.82 -9.30
C ASP A 10 -6.36 7.04 -10.40
N ASP A 11 -7.10 6.55 -11.39
CA ASP A 11 -6.54 5.80 -12.53
C ASP A 11 -5.49 6.61 -13.31
N GLN A 12 -5.59 7.95 -13.28
CA GLN A 12 -4.62 8.84 -13.90
C GLN A 12 -3.21 8.65 -13.33
N TYR A 13 -3.07 8.33 -12.04
CA TYR A 13 -1.77 8.04 -11.43
C TYR A 13 -1.06 6.88 -12.15
N PHE A 14 -1.77 5.80 -12.46
CA PHE A 14 -1.18 4.63 -13.11
C PHE A 14 -0.91 4.86 -14.60
N LYS A 15 -1.53 5.87 -15.22
CA LYS A 15 -1.24 6.29 -16.59
C LYS A 15 -0.02 7.20 -16.64
N ASP A 16 0.08 8.13 -15.70
CA ASP A 16 1.21 9.05 -15.57
C ASP A 16 2.48 8.29 -15.15
N PHE A 17 2.33 7.29 -14.29
CA PHE A 17 3.40 6.41 -13.84
C PHE A 17 3.15 4.96 -14.27
N PRO A 18 3.48 4.58 -15.53
CA PRO A 18 3.21 3.24 -16.07
C PRO A 18 4.20 2.17 -15.58
N ASP A 19 4.45 2.12 -14.27
CA ASP A 19 5.33 1.14 -13.64
C ASP A 19 4.60 -0.22 -13.46
N PRO A 20 5.17 -1.34 -13.93
CA PRO A 20 4.50 -2.65 -13.91
C PRO A 20 4.35 -3.26 -12.51
N TYR A 21 5.01 -2.71 -11.50
CA TYR A 21 4.94 -3.15 -10.11
C TYR A 21 3.98 -2.31 -9.26
N LEU A 22 3.47 -1.19 -9.78
CA LEU A 22 2.36 -0.50 -9.15
C LEU A 22 1.12 -1.39 -9.16
N MET A 23 0.51 -1.57 -7.99
CA MET A 23 -0.66 -2.42 -7.84
C MET A 23 -1.90 -1.70 -8.35
N GLN A 24 -2.13 -1.79 -9.66
CA GLN A 24 -3.25 -1.14 -10.34
C GLN A 24 -4.61 -1.63 -9.83
N ASN A 25 -5.63 -0.81 -10.09
CA ASN A 25 -7.03 -1.16 -9.91
C ASN A 25 -7.36 -2.41 -10.73
N LYS A 26 -8.22 -3.28 -10.21
CA LYS A 26 -8.60 -4.48 -10.97
C LYS A 26 -9.69 -4.11 -11.97
N GLU A 27 -9.51 -4.52 -13.21
CA GLU A 27 -10.59 -4.49 -14.20
C GLU A 27 -11.83 -5.26 -13.69
N LYS A 28 -12.98 -4.87 -14.24
CA LYS A 28 -14.33 -5.21 -13.77
C LYS A 28 -14.46 -6.68 -13.35
N VAL A 29 -14.81 -6.92 -12.08
CA VAL A 29 -15.37 -8.22 -11.65
C VAL A 29 -16.88 -8.07 -11.73
N ASN A 30 -17.55 -8.92 -12.51
CA ASN A 30 -19.00 -8.90 -12.70
C ASN A 30 -19.59 -7.54 -13.17
N GLY A 31 -18.83 -6.79 -13.97
CA GLY A 31 -19.27 -5.48 -14.48
C GLY A 31 -19.08 -4.31 -13.51
N GLN A 32 -18.70 -4.55 -12.25
CA GLN A 32 -18.34 -3.51 -11.28
C GLN A 32 -16.83 -3.24 -11.30
N LEU A 33 -16.48 -1.96 -11.40
CA LEU A 33 -15.11 -1.49 -11.24
C LEU A 33 -14.68 -1.78 -9.80
N HIS A 34 -13.64 -2.60 -9.61
CA HIS A 34 -13.09 -2.87 -8.28
C HIS A 34 -11.76 -2.15 -8.14
N ASP A 35 -11.86 -0.88 -7.76
CA ASP A 35 -10.70 -0.10 -7.34
C ASP A 35 -10.01 -0.80 -6.17
N ARG A 36 -8.69 -0.67 -6.11
CA ARG A 36 -7.88 -1.22 -5.03
C ARG A 36 -7.70 -0.13 -3.97
N PRO A 37 -8.29 -0.30 -2.78
CA PRO A 37 -8.00 0.63 -1.70
C PRO A 37 -6.57 0.39 -1.19
N CYS A 38 -5.90 1.49 -0.89
CA CYS A 38 -4.55 1.54 -0.35
C CYS A 38 -4.57 2.16 1.04
N PHE A 39 -3.82 1.58 1.96
CA PHE A 39 -3.64 2.11 3.31
C PHE A 39 -2.70 3.31 3.28
N TYR A 40 -3.15 4.46 3.79
CA TYR A 40 -2.32 5.65 3.95
C TYR A 40 -1.44 5.51 5.20
N ALA A 41 -0.16 5.21 4.98
CA ALA A 41 0.76 4.85 6.05
C ALA A 41 1.30 6.07 6.81
N PHE A 42 1.88 7.02 6.08
CA PHE A 42 2.48 8.23 6.65
C PHE A 42 2.69 9.27 5.55
N GLN A 43 2.79 10.54 5.97
CA GLN A 43 3.36 11.59 5.15
C GLN A 43 4.87 11.62 5.37
N ASP A 44 5.66 11.55 4.30
CA ASP A 44 7.11 11.66 4.43
C ASP A 44 7.50 13.11 4.69
N SER A 45 8.16 13.38 5.81
CA SER A 45 8.49 14.75 6.22
C SER A 45 9.47 15.46 5.26
N ASN A 46 10.25 14.70 4.49
CA ASN A 46 11.24 15.27 3.58
C ASN A 46 10.62 15.72 2.25
N THR A 47 9.65 14.97 1.73
CA THR A 47 9.02 15.21 0.42
C THR A 47 7.60 15.73 0.52
N GLN A 48 6.98 15.67 1.70
CA GLN A 48 5.55 15.93 1.95
C GLN A 48 4.60 14.97 1.21
N LEU A 49 5.12 13.93 0.54
CA LEU A 49 4.33 12.95 -0.19
C LEU A 49 3.65 11.94 0.73
N PHE A 50 2.48 11.46 0.32
CA PHE A 50 1.71 10.47 1.05
C PHE A 50 2.08 9.06 0.61
N TRP A 51 2.52 8.22 1.55
CA TRP A 51 2.93 6.86 1.24
C TRP A 51 1.79 5.87 1.43
N MET A 52 1.45 5.18 0.33
CA MET A 52 0.28 4.33 0.21
C MET A 52 0.70 2.86 0.09
N ILE A 53 0.12 1.98 0.92
CA ILE A 53 0.36 0.53 0.89
C ILE A 53 -0.85 -0.18 0.27
N PRO A 54 -0.72 -0.80 -0.91
CA PRO A 54 -1.78 -1.63 -1.46
C PRO A 54 -1.90 -2.94 -0.66
N PHE A 55 -3.13 -3.48 -0.58
CA PHE A 55 -3.35 -4.82 -0.04
C PHE A 55 -4.02 -5.76 -1.03
N SER A 56 -3.95 -7.06 -0.74
CA SER A 56 -4.49 -8.13 -1.58
C SER A 56 -5.27 -9.17 -0.78
N SER A 57 -6.37 -9.66 -1.37
CA SER A 57 -7.11 -10.83 -0.87
C SER A 57 -6.44 -12.17 -1.22
N GLN A 58 -5.35 -12.19 -2.02
CA GLN A 58 -4.62 -13.43 -2.35
C GLN A 58 -3.71 -13.89 -1.20
N VAL A 59 -4.27 -14.10 -0.01
CA VAL A 59 -3.52 -14.35 1.21
C VAL A 59 -2.58 -15.54 1.11
N SER A 60 -3.05 -16.70 0.60
CA SER A 60 -2.24 -17.92 0.50
C SER A 60 -0.96 -17.73 -0.33
N LYS A 61 -1.06 -16.98 -1.45
CA LYS A 61 0.09 -16.62 -2.29
C LYS A 61 1.12 -15.85 -1.49
N PHE A 62 0.68 -14.81 -0.78
CA PHE A 62 1.60 -13.94 -0.03
C PHE A 62 2.13 -14.60 1.25
N LYS A 63 1.39 -15.50 1.90
CA LYS A 63 1.91 -16.34 2.98
C LYS A 63 3.06 -17.22 2.49
N GLY A 64 2.95 -17.79 1.29
CA GLY A 64 4.06 -18.51 0.65
C GLY A 64 5.32 -17.66 0.46
N ILE A 65 5.17 -16.41 0.00
CA ILE A 65 6.30 -15.48 -0.18
C ILE A 65 6.89 -15.07 1.18
N TYR A 66 6.04 -14.74 2.14
CA TYR A 66 6.44 -14.39 3.50
C TYR A 66 7.25 -15.52 4.15
N ASN A 67 6.77 -16.76 4.08
CA ASN A 67 7.45 -17.92 4.67
C ASN A 67 8.84 -18.15 4.06
N LYS A 68 8.98 -17.99 2.74
CA LYS A 68 10.30 -18.05 2.08
C LYS A 68 11.26 -16.98 2.59
N LYS A 69 10.77 -15.75 2.80
CA LYS A 69 11.57 -14.65 3.38
C LYS A 69 11.94 -14.94 4.84
N MET A 70 11.02 -15.46 5.63
CA MET A 70 11.28 -15.86 7.02
C MET A 70 12.30 -17.00 7.11
N GLN A 71 12.23 -18.01 6.25
CA GLN A 71 13.20 -19.11 6.23
C GLN A 71 14.61 -18.63 5.86
N LYS A 72 14.71 -17.70 4.90
CA LYS A 72 16.01 -17.21 4.40
C LYS A 72 16.65 -16.13 5.28
N TYR A 73 15.84 -15.23 5.83
CA TYR A 73 16.32 -14.02 6.50
C TYR A 73 15.91 -13.92 7.97
N HIS A 74 15.09 -14.86 8.46
CA HIS A 74 14.48 -14.82 9.80
C HIS A 74 13.66 -13.55 10.08
N ARG A 75 13.28 -12.82 9.04
CA ARG A 75 12.49 -11.58 9.12
C ARG A 75 11.78 -11.29 7.81
N CYS A 76 10.65 -10.59 7.89
CA CYS A 76 9.97 -10.00 6.74
C CYS A 76 9.34 -8.66 7.13
N ASP A 77 9.84 -7.57 6.53
CA ASP A 77 9.29 -6.22 6.72
C ASP A 77 8.48 -5.74 5.50
N THR A 78 8.38 -6.59 4.49
CA THR A 78 7.85 -6.22 3.16
C THR A 78 6.43 -6.72 2.89
N ILE A 79 5.91 -7.58 3.76
CA ILE A 79 4.56 -8.13 3.72
C ILE A 79 4.05 -8.22 5.16
N VAL A 80 2.85 -7.71 5.41
CA VAL A 80 2.14 -7.80 6.70
C VAL A 80 0.76 -8.41 6.45
N PHE A 81 0.26 -9.19 7.40
CA PHE A 81 -1.09 -9.76 7.32
C PHE A 81 -1.97 -9.13 8.40
N GLY A 82 -3.23 -8.90 8.06
CA GLY A 82 -4.15 -8.22 8.94
C GLY A 82 -5.58 -8.29 8.46
N GLU A 83 -6.53 -8.00 9.35
CA GLU A 83 -7.96 -8.06 9.04
C GLU A 83 -8.46 -6.72 8.48
N VAL A 84 -9.28 -6.79 7.44
CA VAL A 84 -10.04 -5.66 6.90
C VAL A 84 -11.46 -6.14 6.64
N LEU A 85 -12.44 -5.54 7.32
CA LEU A 85 -13.86 -5.90 7.25
C LEU A 85 -14.11 -7.41 7.49
N GLY A 86 -13.53 -7.99 8.55
CA GLY A 86 -13.70 -9.42 8.87
C GLY A 86 -12.92 -10.39 7.97
N HIS A 87 -12.09 -9.88 7.05
CA HIS A 87 -11.32 -10.70 6.13
C HIS A 87 -9.83 -10.46 6.23
N GLU A 88 -9.04 -11.53 6.40
CA GLU A 88 -7.58 -11.45 6.33
C GLU A 88 -7.13 -10.96 4.95
N LYS A 89 -6.20 -9.99 4.94
CA LYS A 89 -5.55 -9.40 3.77
C LYS A 89 -4.04 -9.44 3.92
N ALA A 90 -3.34 -9.41 2.78
CA ALA A 90 -1.90 -9.21 2.72
C ALA A 90 -1.58 -7.77 2.30
N PHE A 91 -0.96 -7.00 3.17
CA PHE A 91 -0.47 -5.65 2.91
C PHE A 91 0.92 -5.72 2.27
N LEU A 92 1.07 -5.08 1.11
CA LEU A 92 2.24 -5.25 0.24
C LEU A 92 3.14 -4.03 0.33
N ILE A 93 3.93 -3.94 1.40
CA ILE A 93 4.88 -2.84 1.61
C ILE A 93 5.93 -2.80 0.49
N GLN A 94 6.33 -3.96 -0.04
CA GLN A 94 7.17 -4.06 -1.25
C GLN A 94 6.55 -3.45 -2.52
N ASN A 95 5.26 -3.10 -2.52
CA ASN A 95 4.57 -2.45 -3.63
C ASN A 95 4.01 -1.07 -3.23
N MET A 96 4.46 -0.50 -2.11
CA MET A 96 4.01 0.82 -1.69
C MET A 96 4.50 1.91 -2.65
N CYS A 97 3.77 3.02 -2.72
CA CYS A 97 4.07 4.12 -3.63
C CYS A 97 3.72 5.48 -3.01
N PRO A 98 4.41 6.56 -3.41
CA PRO A 98 4.08 7.92 -3.00
C PRO A 98 3.01 8.55 -3.92
N ILE A 99 2.12 9.36 -3.35
CA ILE A 99 1.13 10.16 -4.09
C ILE A 99 1.05 11.58 -3.53
N THR A 100 0.37 12.46 -4.26
CA THR A 100 -0.13 13.77 -3.80
C THR A 100 -1.65 13.76 -3.71
N GLU A 101 -2.26 14.80 -3.12
CA GLU A 101 -3.73 14.91 -3.03
C GLU A 101 -4.39 14.89 -4.42
N LYS A 102 -3.70 15.38 -5.46
CA LYS A 102 -4.17 15.35 -6.86
C LYS A 102 -4.56 13.94 -7.33
N TYR A 103 -3.83 12.91 -6.88
CA TYR A 103 -4.07 11.53 -7.29
C TYR A 103 -4.97 10.76 -6.31
N MET A 104 -5.53 11.44 -5.30
CA MET A 104 -6.52 10.86 -4.42
C MET A 104 -7.91 10.96 -5.03
N LYS A 105 -8.59 9.81 -5.17
CA LYS A 105 -9.97 9.75 -5.66
C LYS A 105 -10.98 9.96 -4.54
N ASN A 106 -11.07 9.01 -3.60
CA ASN A 106 -11.96 9.09 -2.45
C ASN A 106 -11.53 8.10 -1.35
N GLU A 107 -12.05 8.32 -0.14
CA GLU A 107 -11.87 7.41 0.99
C GLU A 107 -12.64 6.10 0.81
N TYR A 108 -12.09 5.01 1.32
CA TYR A 108 -12.72 3.69 1.31
C TYR A 108 -13.62 3.54 2.53
N LEU A 109 -14.92 3.42 2.26
CA LEU A 109 -15.97 3.33 3.27
C LEU A 109 -16.51 1.90 3.37
N ASP A 110 -16.89 1.50 4.57
CA ASP A 110 -17.77 0.35 4.78
C ASP A 110 -19.14 0.69 4.20
N SER A 111 -19.58 -0.04 3.18
CA SER A 111 -20.86 0.21 2.50
C SER A 111 -22.09 0.04 3.40
N ALA A 112 -22.00 -0.78 4.45
CA ALA A 112 -23.13 -1.04 5.34
C ALA A 112 -23.26 0.04 6.42
N ALA A 113 -22.14 0.47 6.99
CA ALA A 113 -22.11 1.46 8.08
C ALA A 113 -21.88 2.90 7.61
N ASN A 114 -21.44 3.09 6.36
CA ASN A 114 -21.03 4.38 5.79
C ASN A 114 -19.99 5.12 6.65
N ILE A 115 -19.02 4.37 7.16
CA ILE A 115 -17.89 4.88 7.95
C ILE A 115 -16.56 4.51 7.28
N PRO A 116 -15.48 5.28 7.48
CA PRO A 116 -14.17 4.94 6.96
C PRO A 116 -13.70 3.58 7.48
N VAL A 117 -13.21 2.74 6.58
CA VAL A 117 -12.62 1.47 6.97
C VAL A 117 -11.32 1.73 7.73
N ARG A 118 -11.12 1.02 8.85
CA ARG A 118 -9.92 1.09 9.67
C ARG A 118 -9.39 -0.30 9.98
N VAL A 119 -8.10 -0.35 10.31
CA VAL A 119 -7.46 -1.50 10.96
C VAL A 119 -7.34 -1.26 12.45
N ASP A 120 -7.11 -2.30 13.25
CA ASP A 120 -6.80 -2.12 14.66
C ASP A 120 -5.48 -1.35 14.86
N GLY A 121 -5.32 -0.71 16.03
CA GLY A 121 -4.17 0.14 16.31
C GLY A 121 -2.82 -0.60 16.34
N ARG A 122 -2.81 -1.91 16.60
CA ARG A 122 -1.58 -2.71 16.58
C ARG A 122 -1.11 -2.91 15.13
N LEU A 123 -2.02 -3.30 14.25
CA LEU A 123 -1.76 -3.46 12.83
C LEU A 123 -1.41 -2.11 12.18
N GLU A 124 -2.11 -1.03 12.54
CA GLU A 124 -1.79 0.33 12.08
C GLU A 124 -0.33 0.69 12.40
N LYS A 125 0.09 0.47 13.65
CA LYS A 125 1.46 0.73 14.09
C LYS A 125 2.47 -0.15 13.35
N GLU A 126 2.20 -1.43 13.18
CA GLU A 126 3.09 -2.36 12.48
C GLU A 126 3.31 -1.95 11.01
N LEU A 127 2.23 -1.56 10.31
CA LEU A 127 2.31 -1.08 8.92
C LEU A 127 3.16 0.17 8.81
N LYS A 128 2.95 1.16 9.70
CA LYS A 128 3.73 2.40 9.74
C LYS A 128 5.21 2.15 9.99
N ASP A 129 5.52 1.39 11.03
CA ASP A 129 6.90 1.11 11.44
C ASP A 129 7.66 0.36 10.34
N LYS A 130 7.04 -0.68 9.75
CA LYS A 130 7.66 -1.46 8.69
C LYS A 130 7.79 -0.67 7.39
N ALA A 131 6.79 0.11 7.00
CA ALA A 131 6.86 0.93 5.79
C ALA A 131 7.93 2.02 5.89
N GLY A 132 7.99 2.74 7.02
CA GLY A 132 9.05 3.73 7.26
C GLY A 132 10.44 3.10 7.24
N LYS A 133 10.60 1.93 7.88
CA LYS A 133 11.85 1.17 7.83
C LYS A 133 12.23 0.73 6.41
N VAL A 134 11.27 0.22 5.64
CA VAL A 134 11.49 -0.21 4.25
C VAL A 134 11.90 0.97 3.37
N LEU A 135 11.23 2.12 3.48
CA LEU A 135 11.61 3.33 2.75
C LEU A 135 13.02 3.81 3.11
N ALA A 136 13.34 3.84 4.41
CA ALA A 136 14.67 4.24 4.87
C ALA A 136 15.78 3.32 4.34
N LEU A 137 15.52 2.00 4.29
CA LEU A 137 16.44 1.03 3.69
C LEU A 137 16.51 1.18 2.16
N GLN A 138 15.39 1.45 1.49
CA GLN A 138 15.34 1.73 0.05
C GLN A 138 16.24 2.92 -0.30
N ARG A 139 16.11 4.03 0.44
CA ARG A 139 16.95 5.24 0.28
C ARG A 139 18.44 4.98 0.53
N LYS A 140 18.78 3.93 1.29
CA LYS A 140 20.16 3.46 1.50
C LYS A 140 20.64 2.46 0.44
N GLY A 141 19.85 2.22 -0.61
CA GLY A 141 20.20 1.34 -1.74
C GLY A 141 19.72 -0.10 -1.59
N ALA A 142 18.96 -0.46 -0.55
CA ALA A 142 18.33 -1.77 -0.49
C ALA A 142 17.18 -1.84 -1.50
N LYS A 143 17.13 -2.87 -2.35
CA LYS A 143 16.05 -3.03 -3.35
C LYS A 143 14.85 -3.76 -2.73
N LEU A 144 14.06 -3.06 -1.92
CA LEU A 144 12.94 -3.64 -1.16
C LEU A 144 11.56 -3.28 -1.71
N ILE A 145 11.44 -2.10 -2.32
CA ILE A 145 10.24 -1.59 -2.99
C ILE A 145 10.40 -1.87 -4.49
N PHE A 146 9.38 -2.46 -5.10
CA PHE A 146 9.42 -2.91 -6.48
C PHE A 146 9.18 -1.80 -7.50
N PRO A 147 8.17 -0.91 -7.34
CA PRO A 147 8.06 0.26 -8.21
C PRO A 147 9.31 1.14 -8.14
N ASP A 148 9.63 1.83 -9.23
CA ASP A 148 10.66 2.88 -9.25
C ASP A 148 10.15 4.14 -8.54
N VAL A 149 10.01 4.03 -7.23
CA VAL A 149 9.48 5.10 -6.39
C VAL A 149 10.33 6.35 -6.41
N PHE A 150 11.61 6.29 -6.78
CA PHE A 150 12.46 7.48 -6.83
C PHE A 150 12.15 8.33 -8.07
N SER A 151 11.94 7.71 -9.23
CA SER A 151 11.45 8.43 -10.40
C SER A 151 10.08 9.05 -10.13
N ILE A 152 9.18 8.30 -9.48
CA ILE A 152 7.87 8.83 -9.09
C ILE A 152 8.00 10.00 -8.10
N GLU A 153 8.82 9.90 -7.06
CA GLU A 153 9.07 11.00 -6.12
C GLU A 153 9.58 12.24 -6.86
N GLN A 154 10.52 12.09 -7.81
CA GLN A 154 11.07 13.20 -8.59
C GLN A 154 10.03 13.92 -9.44
N GLU A 155 9.09 13.19 -10.04
CA GLU A 155 8.04 13.78 -10.88
C GLU A 155 6.89 14.39 -10.06
N LEU A 156 6.73 13.99 -8.79
CA LEU A 156 5.70 14.53 -7.89
C LEU A 156 6.13 15.80 -7.15
N LEU A 157 7.44 16.10 -7.10
CA LEU A 157 8.04 17.26 -6.43
C LEU A 157 8.17 18.47 -7.36
#